data_AF-A0A7K3YXC9-F1
#
_entry.id   AF-A0A7K3YXC9-F1
#
_cell.length_a   1.000
_cell.length_b   1.000
_cell.length_c   1.000
_cell.angle_alpha   90.00
_cell.angle_beta   90.00
_cell.angle_gamma   90.00
#
_symmetry.space_group_name_H-M   'P 1'
#
loop_
_entity.id
_entity.type
_entity.pdbx_description
1 polymer ?
#
loop_
_entity_poly.entity_id
_entity_poly.type
_entity_poly.pdbx_seq_one_letter_code
_entity_poly.pdbx_strand_id
1 'polypeptide(L)'
;VDTPGILDRPAEERNAIERQALSAMMNVADLILFILDPSGHCGYPMEVQISLLEEVKEMVQVPVLVVANKSDIVTADGYRTMSTQTGDGVEDLFKVILAHRPVRTEEQRVIDIRAPIVHEEEAPEIDPMTGQMKRRRIRRPRKPRSGKDTP
;
A
#
# COMPACT_ATOMS: atom_id res chain seq x y z
N VAL A 1 3.17 -5.41 3.26
CA VAL A 1 3.67 -4.04 2.98
C VAL A 1 3.36 -3.22 4.21
N ASP A 2 4.29 -2.40 4.69
CA ASP A 2 4.06 -1.50 5.83
C ASP A 2 3.75 -0.08 5.32
N THR A 3 2.93 0.67 6.05
CA THR A 3 2.39 1.98 5.64
C THR A 3 2.69 3.08 6.65
N PRO A 4 3.97 3.37 6.97
CA PRO A 4 4.30 4.49 7.84
C PRO A 4 3.87 5.82 7.20
N GLY A 5 3.30 6.74 7.99
CA GLY A 5 3.04 8.12 7.55
C GLY A 5 1.76 8.34 6.75
N ILE A 6 1.21 7.31 6.10
CA ILE A 6 0.06 7.46 5.20
C ILE A 6 -1.25 7.64 6.01
N LEU A 7 -1.30 7.11 7.22
CA LEU A 7 -2.49 7.11 8.08
C LEU A 7 -2.39 8.06 9.29
N ASP A 8 -1.30 8.83 9.40
CA ASP A 8 -0.96 9.61 10.59
C ASP A 8 -1.82 10.87 10.79
N ARG A 9 -2.66 11.22 9.80
CA ARG A 9 -3.56 12.37 9.87
C ARG A 9 -4.97 12.05 9.40
N PRO A 10 -5.99 12.77 9.90
CA PRO A 10 -7.39 12.60 9.49
C PRO A 10 -7.55 12.67 7.97
N ALA A 11 -8.53 11.93 7.43
CA ALA A 11 -8.82 11.84 6.00
C ALA A 11 -8.96 13.22 5.32
N GLU A 12 -9.60 14.14 6.03
CA GLU A 12 -9.88 15.52 5.61
C GLU A 12 -8.60 16.36 5.45
N GLU A 13 -7.55 16.03 6.20
CA GLU A 13 -6.26 16.72 6.21
C GLU A 13 -5.25 16.07 5.24
N ARG A 14 -5.57 14.89 4.69
CA ARG A 14 -4.73 14.23 3.69
C ARG A 14 -4.78 15.02 2.38
N ASN A 15 -3.65 15.12 1.68
CA ASN A 15 -3.64 15.71 0.34
C ASN A 15 -4.11 14.69 -0.72
N ALA A 16 -4.29 15.14 -1.96
CA ALA A 16 -4.77 14.28 -3.04
C ALA A 16 -3.80 13.12 -3.38
N ILE A 17 -2.49 13.34 -3.23
CA ILE A 17 -1.46 12.32 -3.49
C ILE A 17 -1.53 11.22 -2.42
N GLU A 18 -1.71 11.59 -1.15
CA GLU A 18 -1.84 10.64 -0.04
C GLU A 18 -3.11 9.81 -0.15
N ARG A 19 -4.25 10.45 -0.48
CA ARG A 19 -5.50 9.72 -0.74
C ARG A 19 -5.37 8.73 -1.90
N GLN A 20 -4.68 9.14 -2.96
CA GLN A 20 -4.42 8.27 -4.11
C GLN A 20 -3.49 7.12 -3.75
N ALA A 21 -2.42 7.38 -3.00
CA ALA A 21 -1.50 6.35 -2.51
C ALA A 21 -2.23 5.32 -1.64
N LEU A 22 -3.05 5.79 -0.69
CA LEU A 22 -3.87 4.93 0.17
C LEU A 22 -4.82 4.06 -0.65
N SER A 23 -5.59 4.68 -1.57
CA SER A 23 -6.53 3.96 -2.44
C SER A 23 -5.84 2.94 -3.35
N ALA A 24 -4.68 3.29 -3.92
CA ALA A 24 -3.92 2.39 -4.77
C ALA A 24 -3.38 1.19 -3.99
N MET A 25 -2.83 1.41 -2.79
CA MET A 25 -2.31 0.35 -1.93
C MET A 25 -3.43 -0.58 -1.46
N MET A 26 -4.57 -0.03 -1.07
CA MET A 26 -5.75 -0.78 -0.65
C MET A 26 -6.30 -1.69 -1.74
N ASN A 27 -6.26 -1.26 -3.00
CA ASN A 27 -6.72 -2.07 -4.14
C ASN A 27 -5.77 -3.22 -4.51
N VAL A 28 -4.52 -3.20 -4.07
CA VAL A 28 -3.53 -4.26 -4.32
C VAL A 28 -3.51 -5.29 -3.18
N ALA A 29 -4.02 -4.94 -1.99
CA ALA A 29 -3.98 -5.82 -0.83
C ALA A 29 -4.93 -7.02 -1.00
N ASP A 30 -4.47 -8.21 -0.64
CA ASP A 30 -5.29 -9.43 -0.51
C ASP A 30 -5.96 -9.54 0.89
N LEU A 31 -5.38 -8.85 1.87
CA LEU A 31 -5.77 -8.79 3.28
C LEU A 31 -5.18 -7.51 3.89
N ILE A 32 -5.93 -6.85 4.77
CA ILE A 32 -5.44 -5.72 5.56
C ILE A 32 -5.39 -6.13 7.03
N LEU A 33 -4.23 -5.95 7.67
CA LEU A 33 -4.08 -6.03 9.12
C LEU A 33 -4.18 -4.62 9.69
N PHE A 34 -5.21 -4.36 10.49
CA PHE A 34 -5.40 -3.08 11.17
C PHE A 34 -5.04 -3.22 12.65
N ILE A 35 -4.10 -2.40 13.12
CA ILE A 35 -3.61 -2.45 14.50
C ILE A 35 -4.19 -1.27 15.27
N LEU A 36 -4.97 -1.59 16.32
CA LEU A 36 -5.42 -0.65 17.33
C LEU A 36 -4.41 -0.60 18.47
N ASP A 37 -4.30 0.55 19.13
CA ASP A 37 -3.53 0.75 20.35
C ASP A 37 -4.43 1.34 21.44
N PRO A 38 -5.10 0.48 22.24
CA PRO A 38 -5.93 0.91 23.36
C PRO A 38 -5.15 1.65 24.46
N SER A 39 -3.81 1.52 24.48
CA SER A 39 -2.97 2.19 25.47
C SER A 39 -2.82 3.69 25.19
N GLY A 40 -3.17 4.16 23.98
CA GLY A 40 -3.04 5.56 23.58
C GLY A 40 -1.61 6.06 23.41
N HIS A 41 -0.60 5.21 23.59
CA HIS A 41 0.82 5.57 23.44
C HIS A 41 1.20 5.87 21.98
N CYS A 42 0.37 5.47 21.02
CA CYS A 42 0.50 5.88 19.61
C CYS A 42 0.24 7.38 19.40
N GLY A 43 -0.30 8.10 20.39
CA GLY A 43 -0.59 9.53 20.29
C GLY A 43 -1.98 9.87 19.75
N TYR A 44 -2.83 8.87 19.50
CA TYR A 44 -4.19 9.04 19.00
C TYR A 44 -5.24 8.46 19.96
N PRO A 45 -6.31 9.21 20.29
CA PRO A 45 -7.43 8.70 21.06
C PRO A 45 -8.11 7.50 20.39
N MET A 46 -8.73 6.63 21.19
CA MET A 46 -9.37 5.42 20.67
C MET A 46 -10.48 5.73 19.66
N GLU A 47 -11.21 6.82 19.85
CA GLU A 47 -12.29 7.26 18.97
C GLU A 47 -11.78 7.59 17.56
N VAL A 48 -10.59 8.20 17.48
CA VAL A 48 -9.93 8.52 16.20
C VAL A 48 -9.48 7.26 15.50
N GLN A 49 -8.91 6.30 16.25
CA GLN A 49 -8.48 5.02 15.71
C GLN A 49 -9.67 4.20 15.16
N ILE A 50 -10.80 4.19 15.88
CA ILE A 50 -12.03 3.52 15.43
C ILE A 50 -12.61 4.20 14.19
N SER A 51 -12.64 5.54 14.16
CA SER A 51 -13.12 6.29 12.99
C SER A 51 -12.30 5.95 11.74
N LEU A 52 -10.98 5.86 11.89
CA LEU A 52 -10.10 5.46 10.79
C LEU A 52 -10.34 4.01 10.35
N LEU A 53 -10.56 3.09 11.29
CA LEU A 53 -10.87 1.70 10.98
C LEU A 53 -12.14 1.60 10.11
N GLU A 54 -13.18 2.34 10.44
CA GLU A 54 -14.42 2.34 9.65
C GLU A 54 -14.20 2.95 8.25
N GLU A 55 -13.44 4.05 8.13
CA GLU A 55 -13.04 4.61 6.83
C GLU A 55 -12.33 3.55 5.97
N VAL A 56 -11.35 2.83 6.55
CA VAL A 56 -10.62 1.77 5.86
C VAL A 56 -11.56 0.65 5.39
N LYS A 57 -12.49 0.20 6.23
CA LYS A 57 -13.46 -0.83 5.86
C LYS A 57 -14.37 -0.41 4.71
N GLU A 58 -14.74 0.87 4.63
CA GLU A 58 -15.57 1.39 3.53
C GLU A 58 -14.79 1.48 2.20
N MET A 59 -13.48 1.69 2.26
CA MET A 59 -12.64 1.85 1.05
C MET A 59 -12.24 0.53 0.40
N VAL A 60 -12.27 -0.59 1.12
CA VAL A 60 -11.66 -1.86 0.68
C VAL A 60 -12.70 -2.96 0.48
N GLN A 61 -12.46 -3.80 -0.52
CA GLN A 61 -13.26 -5.02 -0.73
C GLN A 61 -12.62 -6.26 -0.09
N VAL A 62 -11.38 -6.15 0.37
CA VAL A 62 -10.64 -7.25 0.99
C VAL A 62 -10.87 -7.30 2.50
N PRO A 63 -10.70 -8.47 3.13
CA PRO A 63 -10.93 -8.58 4.56
C PRO A 63 -9.98 -7.69 5.36
N VAL A 64 -10.53 -7.04 6.39
CA VAL A 64 -9.79 -6.25 7.37
C VAL A 64 -9.73 -7.03 8.68
N LEU A 65 -8.55 -7.55 9.02
CA LEU A 65 -8.29 -8.22 10.28
C LEU A 65 -7.86 -7.18 11.31
N VAL A 66 -8.65 -7.02 12.37
CA VAL A 66 -8.40 -6.02 13.42
C VAL A 66 -7.75 -6.69 14.63
N VAL A 67 -6.68 -6.09 15.14
CA VAL A 67 -5.99 -6.55 16.36
C VAL A 67 -5.67 -5.37 17.27
N ALA A 68 -5.89 -5.52 18.57
CA ALA A 68 -5.47 -4.57 19.60
C ALA A 68 -4.08 -4.95 20.12
N ASN A 69 -3.08 -4.10 19.88
CA ASN A 69 -1.72 -4.30 20.38
C ASN A 69 -1.55 -3.72 21.80
N LYS A 70 -0.40 -4.03 22.43
CA LYS A 70 -0.03 -3.60 23.79
C LYS A 70 -0.95 -4.14 24.88
N SER A 71 -1.44 -5.37 24.68
CA SER A 71 -2.26 -6.08 25.67
C SER A 71 -1.56 -6.35 27.01
N ASP A 72 -0.23 -6.24 27.05
CA ASP A 72 0.57 -6.23 28.27
C ASP A 72 0.33 -4.97 29.14
N ILE A 73 -0.22 -3.90 28.55
CA ILE A 73 -0.54 -2.64 29.23
C ILE A 73 -2.06 -2.51 29.42
N VAL A 74 -2.82 -2.62 28.32
CA VAL A 74 -4.28 -2.43 28.30
C VAL A 74 -4.91 -3.46 27.37
N THR A 75 -5.90 -4.20 27.87
CA THR A 75 -6.71 -5.12 27.08
C THR A 75 -7.96 -4.41 26.55
N ALA A 76 -8.33 -4.70 25.30
CA ALA A 76 -9.58 -4.21 24.70
C ALA A 76 -10.54 -5.37 24.46
N ASP A 77 -11.68 -5.33 25.17
CA ASP A 77 -12.74 -6.31 24.99
C ASP A 77 -13.36 -6.22 23.59
N GLY A 78 -13.75 -7.37 23.03
CA GLY A 78 -14.37 -7.45 21.70
C GLY A 78 -13.39 -7.46 20.53
N TYR A 79 -12.09 -7.28 20.77
CA TYR A 79 -11.05 -7.39 19.74
C TYR A 79 -10.09 -8.55 20.05
N ARG A 80 -9.49 -9.12 19.01
CA ARG A 80 -8.31 -9.97 19.19
C ARG A 80 -7.19 -9.11 19.75
N THR A 81 -6.53 -9.58 20.79
CA THR A 81 -5.42 -8.86 21.43
C THR A 81 -4.07 -9.49 21.09
N MET A 82 -3.03 -8.68 21.04
CA MET A 82 -1.64 -9.13 20.98
C MET A 82 -0.73 -8.21 21.80
N SER A 83 0.46 -8.70 22.14
CA SER A 83 1.56 -7.87 22.61
C SER A 83 2.80 -8.15 21.77
N THR A 84 3.27 -7.14 21.06
CA THR A 84 4.57 -7.22 20.38
C THR A 84 5.75 -7.22 21.35
N GLN A 85 5.54 -6.86 22.62
CA GLN A 85 6.57 -6.85 23.65
C GLN A 85 6.76 -8.24 24.28
N THR A 86 5.68 -8.92 24.64
CA THR A 86 5.76 -10.25 25.25
C THR A 86 5.69 -11.38 24.23
N GLY A 87 5.15 -11.11 23.04
CA GLY A 87 4.86 -12.10 22.00
C GLY A 87 3.47 -12.72 22.12
N ASP A 88 2.69 -12.37 23.14
CA ASP A 88 1.36 -12.94 23.36
C ASP A 88 0.42 -12.63 22.19
N GLY A 89 -0.32 -13.65 21.74
CA GLY A 89 -1.31 -13.54 20.65
C GLY A 89 -0.71 -13.36 19.24
N VAL A 90 0.59 -13.11 19.11
CA VAL A 90 1.25 -12.87 17.81
C VAL A 90 1.26 -14.13 16.96
N GLU A 91 1.64 -15.28 17.51
CA GLU A 91 1.71 -16.53 16.74
C GLU A 91 0.32 -16.97 16.23
N ASP A 92 -0.71 -16.81 17.05
CA ASP A 92 -2.08 -17.11 16.66
C ASP A 92 -2.60 -16.15 15.60
N LEU A 93 -2.24 -14.87 15.67
CA LEU A 93 -2.53 -13.90 14.62
C LEU A 93 -1.85 -14.31 13.31
N PHE A 94 -0.58 -14.72 13.35
CA PHE A 94 0.15 -15.20 12.18
C PHE A 94 -0.52 -16.42 11.55
N LYS A 95 -0.99 -17.39 12.35
CA LYS A 95 -1.72 -18.57 11.84
C LYS A 95 -2.98 -18.17 11.10
N VAL A 96 -3.74 -17.20 11.63
CA VAL A 96 -4.94 -16.67 10.97
C VAL A 96 -4.60 -16.01 9.63
N ILE A 97 -3.55 -15.17 9.61
CA ILE A 97 -3.10 -14.49 8.39
C ILE A 97 -2.63 -15.50 7.34
N LEU A 98 -1.83 -16.49 7.72
CA LEU A 98 -1.29 -17.50 6.80
C LEU A 98 -2.36 -18.46 6.28
N ALA A 99 -3.44 -18.67 7.03
CA ALA A 99 -4.60 -19.44 6.57
C ALA A 99 -5.46 -18.68 5.55
N HIS A 100 -5.30 -17.36 5.43
CA HIS A 100 -6.04 -16.56 4.47
C HIS A 100 -5.63 -16.94 3.04
N ARG A 101 -6.62 -17.37 2.25
CA ARG A 101 -6.42 -17.66 0.82
C ARG A 101 -7.09 -16.56 0.01
N PRO A 102 -6.34 -15.79 -0.79
CA PRO A 102 -6.94 -14.75 -1.61
C PRO A 102 -7.92 -15.35 -2.62
N VAL A 103 -9.15 -14.84 -2.61
CA VAL A 103 -10.17 -15.20 -3.59
C VAL A 103 -9.99 -14.32 -4.81
N ARG A 104 -9.25 -14.81 -5.81
CA ARG A 104 -9.12 -14.14 -7.12
C ARG A 104 -10.27 -14.53 -8.05
N THR A 105 -10.91 -13.55 -8.70
CA THR A 105 -11.86 -13.80 -9.80
C THR A 105 -11.12 -14.46 -10.98
N GLU A 106 -11.83 -15.16 -11.87
CA GLU A 106 -11.18 -15.80 -13.03
C GLU A 106 -10.45 -14.78 -13.92
N GLU A 107 -11.00 -13.59 -14.08
CA GLU A 107 -10.39 -12.49 -14.84
C GLU A 107 -9.05 -12.06 -14.23
N GLN A 108 -8.97 -11.94 -12.90
CA GLN A 108 -7.73 -11.61 -12.19
C GLN A 108 -6.68 -12.74 -12.30
N ARG A 109 -7.11 -14.01 -12.31
CA ARG A 109 -6.19 -15.15 -12.51
C ARG A 109 -5.61 -15.21 -13.92
N VAL A 110 -6.41 -14.84 -14.93
CA VAL A 110 -5.98 -14.83 -16.33
C VAL A 110 -4.98 -13.70 -16.61
N ILE A 111 -5.12 -12.56 -15.95
CA ILE A 111 -4.19 -11.43 -16.07
C ILE A 111 -2.81 -11.79 -15.52
N ASP A 112 -2.72 -12.45 -14.36
CA ASP A 112 -1.43 -12.85 -13.75
C ASP A 112 -0.63 -13.85 -14.64
N ILE A 113 -1.31 -14.81 -15.29
CA ILE A 113 -0.63 -15.79 -16.16
C ILE A 113 -0.09 -15.13 -17.44
N ARG A 114 -0.78 -14.09 -17.92
CA ARG A 114 -0.46 -13.41 -19.18
C ARG A 114 0.31 -12.10 -19.00
N ALA A 115 0.52 -11.65 -17.77
CA ALA A 115 1.26 -10.44 -17.49
C ALA A 115 2.70 -10.61 -18.01
N PRO A 116 3.16 -9.81 -18.97
CA PRO A 116 4.57 -9.80 -19.31
C PRO A 116 5.35 -9.37 -18.06
N ILE A 117 6.51 -9.99 -17.83
CA ILE A 117 7.45 -9.51 -16.82
C ILE A 117 7.84 -8.09 -17.25
N VAL A 118 7.27 -7.09 -16.58
CA VAL A 118 7.58 -5.69 -16.83
C VAL A 118 8.96 -5.44 -16.25
N HIS A 119 9.98 -5.44 -17.10
CA HIS A 119 11.19 -4.67 -16.79
C HIS A 119 10.78 -3.20 -16.86
N GLU A 120 10.65 -2.53 -15.72
CA GLU A 120 10.38 -1.08 -15.70
C GLU A 120 11.48 -0.36 -16.47
N GLU A 121 11.19 0.11 -17.69
CA GLU A 121 12.06 1.03 -18.41
C GLU A 121 12.02 2.39 -17.68
N GLU A 122 13.14 2.70 -17.01
CA GLU A 122 13.62 4.00 -16.54
C GLU A 122 12.55 4.99 -16.04
N ALA A 123 12.37 5.03 -14.70
CA ALA A 123 11.68 6.12 -14.02
C ALA A 123 12.20 7.50 -14.51
N PRO A 124 11.32 8.49 -14.71
CA PRO A 124 11.71 9.79 -15.24
C PRO A 124 12.73 10.46 -14.33
N GLU A 125 13.87 10.87 -14.89
CA GLU A 125 14.96 11.51 -14.14
C GLU A 125 14.50 12.89 -13.62
N ILE A 126 14.34 13.01 -12.30
CA ILE A 126 13.93 14.25 -11.61
C ILE A 126 15.20 14.99 -11.17
N ASP A 127 15.24 16.30 -11.41
CA ASP A 127 16.34 17.14 -10.94
C ASP A 127 16.32 17.24 -9.40
N PRO A 128 17.38 16.82 -8.69
CA PRO A 128 17.38 16.72 -7.23
C PRO A 128 17.40 18.09 -6.51
N MET A 129 17.70 19.19 -7.22
CA MET A 129 17.71 20.54 -6.66
C MET A 129 16.40 21.28 -6.87
N THR A 130 15.64 20.93 -7.91
CA THR A 130 14.44 21.69 -8.32
C THR A 130 13.15 20.87 -8.32
N GLY A 131 13.24 19.53 -8.24
CA GLY A 131 12.08 18.63 -8.28
C GLY A 131 11.37 18.57 -9.65
N GLN A 132 11.91 19.22 -10.68
CA GLN A 132 11.29 19.25 -12.01
C GLN A 132 11.76 18.08 -12.87
N MET A 133 10.86 17.55 -13.71
CA MET A 133 11.17 16.50 -14.68
C MET A 133 12.13 17.02 -15.76
N LYS A 134 13.25 16.32 -16.00
CA LYS A 134 14.13 16.64 -17.13
C LYS A 134 13.44 16.31 -18.46
N ARG A 135 13.25 17.34 -19.30
CA ARG A 135 12.72 17.16 -20.67
C ARG A 135 13.77 16.45 -21.55
N ARG A 136 13.47 15.22 -21.99
CA ARG A 136 14.31 14.48 -22.96
C ARG A 136 14.35 15.23 -24.31
N ARG A 137 15.55 15.56 -24.80
CA ARG A 137 15.75 16.08 -26.16
C ARG A 137 15.66 14.94 -27.18
N ILE A 138 14.56 14.87 -27.92
CA ILE A 138 14.41 13.93 -29.03
C ILE A 138 15.34 14.34 -30.18
N ARG A 139 16.36 13.54 -30.49
CA ARG A 139 17.20 13.73 -31.69
C ARG A 139 16.51 13.10 -32.89
N ARG A 140 16.16 13.90 -33.90
CA ARG A 140 15.59 13.39 -35.16
C ARG A 140 16.67 12.66 -35.99
N PRO A 141 16.34 11.52 -36.62
CA PRO A 141 17.28 10.79 -37.48
C PRO A 141 17.62 11.59 -38.75
N ARG A 142 18.88 11.52 -39.21
CA ARG A 142 19.33 12.16 -40.46
C ARG A 142 18.87 11.34 -41.67
N LYS A 143 18.38 12.02 -42.72
CA LYS A 143 17.95 11.37 -43.98
C LYS A 143 19.11 10.60 -44.64
N PRO A 144 18.85 9.41 -45.21
CA PRO A 144 19.86 8.65 -45.94
C PRO A 144 20.23 9.33 -47.27
N ARG A 145 21.50 9.23 -47.67
CA ARG A 145 22.01 9.72 -48.96
C ARG A 145 21.56 8.76 -50.07
N SER A 146 20.91 9.28 -51.10
CA SER A 146 20.60 8.56 -52.34
C SER A 146 21.91 8.16 -53.04
N GLY A 147 22.16 6.86 -53.18
CA GLY A 147 23.26 6.33 -53.97
C GLY A 147 23.13 6.75 -55.43
N LYS A 148 24.24 7.22 -56.02
CA LYS A 148 24.36 7.40 -57.47
C LYS A 148 24.58 6.03 -58.08
N ASP A 149 23.73 5.67 -59.03
CA ASP A 149 24.00 4.58 -59.97
C ASP A 149 25.36 4.83 -60.64
N THR A 150 26.18 3.79 -60.66
CA THR A 150 27.47 3.77 -61.39
C THR A 150 27.36 2.73 -62.51
N PRO A 151 28.14 2.92 -63.60
CA PRO A 151 27.65 3.03 -64.98
C PRO A 151 27.30 1.71 -65.68
#